data_AF-A0AA36D580-F1
#
_entry.id   AF-A0AA36D580-F1
#
_cell.length_a   1.000
_cell.length_b   1.000
_cell.length_c   1.000
_cell.angle_alpha   90.00
_cell.angle_beta   90.00
_cell.angle_gamma   90.00
#
_symmetry.space_group_name_H-M   'P 1'
#
loop_
_entity.id
_entity.type
_entity.pdbx_description
1 polymer ?
#
loop_
_entity_poly.entity_id
_entity_poly.type
_entity_poly.pdbx_seq_one_letter_code
_entity_poly.pdbx_strand_id
1 'polypeptide(L)' 'MHPPELARLRLRRIDRPGTACLNMDPQIKLPYTIEPVSKTAADLKAYCESQQDPLVNPNEKAANPWAERSKCALL' A
#
# COMPACT_ATOMS: atom_id res chain seq x y z
N MET A 1 26.03 20.26 29.74
CA MET A 1 25.99 19.43 28.50
C MET A 1 24.55 19.00 28.29
N HIS A 2 23.86 19.57 27.30
CA HIS A 2 22.46 19.26 26.95
C HIS A 2 22.41 18.11 25.93
N PRO A 3 21.39 17.22 25.98
CA PRO A 3 21.18 16.21 24.94
C PRO A 3 20.62 16.85 23.65
N PRO A 4 20.84 16.24 22.47
CA PRO A 4 20.38 16.80 21.20
C PRO A 4 18.85 16.74 21.13
N GLU A 5 18.22 17.86 20.77
CA GLU A 5 16.79 17.95 20.52
C GLU A 5 16.37 16.89 19.50
N LEU A 6 15.53 15.95 19.93
CA LEU A 6 14.65 15.20 19.04
C LEU A 6 13.87 16.24 18.22
N ALA A 7 14.14 16.28 16.92
CA ALA A 7 13.43 17.11 15.95
C ALA A 7 11.92 16.94 16.18
N ARG A 8 11.32 17.93 16.84
CA ARG A 8 9.89 17.97 17.12
C ARG A 8 9.22 18.07 15.76
N LEU A 9 8.69 16.95 15.26
CA LEU A 9 7.75 16.94 14.13
C LEU A 9 6.60 17.87 14.51
N ARG A 10 6.69 19.13 14.08
CA ARG A 10 5.57 20.07 14.16
C ARG A 10 4.58 19.62 13.09
N LEU A 11 3.63 18.78 13.50
CA LEU A 11 2.43 18.49 12.75
C LEU A 11 1.64 19.81 12.63
N ARG A 12 1.96 20.64 11.63
CA ARG A 12 1.13 21.80 11.32
C ARG A 12 -0.16 21.26 10.69
N ARG A 13 -1.27 21.59 11.33
CA ARG A 13 -2.64 21.31 10.88
C ARG A 13 -2.76 21.68 9.40
N ILE A 14 -3.10 20.70 8.55
CA ILE A 14 -3.29 20.89 7.12
C ILE A 14 -4.69 21.44 6.91
N ASP A 15 -4.83 22.77 6.80
CA ASP A 15 -6.12 23.45 6.64
C ASP A 15 -6.49 23.77 5.16
N ARG A 16 -5.95 23.07 4.15
CA ARG A 16 -6.46 23.16 2.76
C ARG A 16 -6.33 21.87 1.94
N PRO A 17 -7.39 21.47 1.21
CA PRO A 17 -7.29 20.42 0.20
C PRO A 17 -6.77 21.05 -1.11
N GLY A 18 -5.61 20.62 -1.60
CA GLY A 18 -5.21 20.95 -2.97
C GLY A 18 -3.72 21.09 -3.26
N THR A 19 -2.85 21.23 -2.25
CA THR A 19 -1.40 21.38 -2.47
C THR A 19 -0.63 20.81 -1.29
N ALA A 20 -0.71 19.49 -1.11
CA ALA A 20 0.34 18.76 -0.39
C ALA A 20 1.44 18.40 -1.39
N CYS A 21 1.99 19.39 -2.07
CA CYS A 21 3.33 19.25 -2.64
C CYS A 21 4.23 19.18 -1.40
N LEU A 22 4.66 17.98 -1.04
CA LEU A 22 5.59 17.75 0.03
C LEU A 22 6.80 18.67 -0.23
N ASN A 23 6.89 19.78 0.50
CA ASN A 23 8.12 20.56 0.62
C ASN A 23 9.09 19.67 1.40
N MET A 24 9.70 18.72 0.69
CA MET A 24 10.81 17.95 1.20
C MET A 24 11.97 18.92 1.30
N ASP A 25 12.45 19.19 2.52
CA ASP A 25 13.74 19.85 2.71
C ASP A 25 14.77 19.07 1.87
N PRO A 26 15.51 19.72 0.94
CA PRO A 26 16.36 19.03 -0.03
C PRO A 26 17.62 18.36 0.59
N GLN A 27 17.69 18.27 1.93
CA GLN A 27 18.89 17.90 2.67
C GLN A 27 18.74 16.71 3.62
N ILE A 28 17.62 15.99 3.61
CA ILE A 28 17.55 14.68 4.28
C ILE A 28 18.09 13.61 3.32
N LYS A 29 19.42 13.48 3.24
CA LYS A 29 20.06 12.33 2.61
C LYS A 29 19.84 11.10 3.50
N LEU A 30 18.80 10.34 3.21
CA LEU A 30 18.57 9.07 3.87
C LEU A 30 19.52 8.02 3.24
N PRO A 31 20.06 7.06 4.02
CA PRO A 31 21.04 6.08 3.55
C PRO A 31 20.42 4.98 2.67
N TYR A 32 19.34 5.29 1.94
CA TYR A 32 18.64 4.36 1.07
C TYR A 32 18.52 4.93 -0.34
N THR A 33 18.55 4.02 -1.31
CA THR A 33 18.35 4.35 -2.72
C THR A 33 16.86 4.37 -3.03
N ILE A 34 16.39 5.42 -3.69
CA ILE A 34 15.01 5.54 -4.17
C ILE A 34 15.00 5.16 -5.64
N GLU A 35 14.20 4.16 -5.99
CA GLU A 35 13.96 3.80 -7.39
C GLU A 35 12.94 4.76 -8.02
N PRO A 36 13.05 5.06 -9.33
CA PRO A 36 12.08 5.89 -10.04
C PRO A 36 10.66 5.31 -9.93
N VAL A 37 9.68 6.18 -9.72
CA VAL A 37 8.25 5.78 -9.64
C VAL A 37 7.77 5.06 -10.90
N SER A 38 8.28 5.45 -12.07
CA SER A 38 7.95 4.79 -13.34
C SER A 38 8.36 3.31 -13.35
N LYS A 39 9.53 2.99 -12.78
CA LYS A 39 10.03 1.63 -12.67
C LYS A 39 9.22 0.84 -11.64
N THR A 40 9.05 1.38 -10.44
CA THR A 40 8.30 0.68 -9.39
C THR A 40 6.82 0.45 -9.78
N ALA A 41 6.20 1.38 -10.49
CA ALA A 41 4.85 1.21 -11.04
C ALA A 41 4.79 0.12 -12.12
N ALA A 42 5.79 0.04 -13.00
CA ALA A 42 5.86 -1.02 -14.01
C ALA A 42 6.05 -2.40 -13.36
N ASP A 43 6.91 -2.50 -12.35
CA ASP A 43 7.17 -3.74 -11.63
C ASP A 43 5.92 -4.23 -10.90
N LEU A 44 5.20 -3.32 -10.21
CA LEU A 44 3.93 -3.65 -9.54
C LEU A 44 2.87 -4.11 -10.53
N LYS A 45 2.77 -3.47 -11.69
CA LYS A 45 1.84 -3.88 -12.75
C LYS A 45 2.16 -5.30 -13.23
N ALA A 46 3.42 -5.56 -13.58
CA ALA A 46 3.87 -6.86 -14.06
C ALA A 46 3.61 -7.97 -13.02
N TYR A 47 3.83 -7.65 -11.72
CA TYR A 47 3.51 -8.56 -10.64
C TYR A 47 2.01 -8.88 -10.62
N CYS A 48 1.15 -7.87 -10.56
CA CYS A 48 -0.31 -8.09 -10.52
C CYS A 48 -0.81 -8.89 -11.72
N GLU A 49 -0.29 -8.64 -12.93
CA GLU A 49 -0.66 -9.38 -14.14
C GLU A 49 -0.25 -10.86 -14.10
N SER A 50 0.81 -11.20 -13.37
CA SER A 50 1.27 -12.59 -13.20
C SER A 50 0.47 -13.39 -12.17
N GLN A 51 -0.32 -12.73 -11.32
CA GLN A 51 -1.08 -13.39 -10.26
C GLN A 51 -2.51 -13.72 -10.72
N GLN A 52 -2.99 -14.90 -10.35
CA GLN A 52 -4.39 -15.26 -10.46
C GLN A 52 -5.08 -14.99 -9.12
N ASP A 53 -5.91 -13.95 -9.06
CA ASP A 53 -6.66 -13.57 -7.85
C ASP A 53 -8.13 -14.05 -7.97
N PRO A 54 -8.57 -15.03 -7.15
CA PRO A 54 -9.94 -15.52 -7.12
C PRO A 54 -11.00 -14.49 -6.73
N LEU A 55 -10.61 -13.32 -6.19
CA LEU A 55 -11.52 -12.24 -5.85
C LEU A 55 -11.70 -11.24 -7.00
N VAL A 56 -10.69 -11.11 -7.86
CA VAL A 56 -10.77 -10.27 -9.07
C VAL A 56 -11.39 -11.07 -10.22
N ASN A 57 -10.97 -12.33 -10.36
CA ASN A 57 -11.48 -13.29 -11.34
C ASN A 57 -12.09 -14.48 -10.57
N PRO A 58 -13.39 -14.43 -10.23
CA PRO A 58 -14.06 -15.47 -9.46
C PRO A 58 -13.86 -16.85 -10.06
N ASN A 59 -13.29 -17.75 -9.25
CA ASN A 59 -13.17 -19.16 -9.61
C ASN A 59 -14.55 -19.83 -9.61
N GLU A 60 -14.65 -20.99 -10.28
CA GLU A 60 -15.85 -21.80 -10.26
C GLU A 60 -16.31 -22.09 -8.82
N LYS A 61 -17.63 -22.10 -8.60
CA LYS A 61 -18.21 -22.32 -7.25
C LYS A 61 -17.72 -23.63 -6.62
N ALA A 62 -17.45 -24.65 -7.43
CA ALA A 62 -16.94 -25.94 -6.96
C ALA A 62 -15.52 -25.85 -6.35
N ALA A 63 -14.69 -24.92 -6.82
CA ALA A 63 -13.34 -24.70 -6.33
C ALA A 63 -13.28 -23.79 -5.09
N ASN A 64 -14.35 -23.03 -4.82
CA ASN A 64 -14.45 -22.21 -3.61
C ASN A 64 -14.91 -23.07 -2.42
N PRO A 65 -14.06 -23.31 -1.41
CA PRO A 65 -14.42 -24.17 -0.28
C PRO A 65 -15.53 -23.58 0.61
N TRP A 66 -15.76 -22.27 0.50
CA TRP A 66 -16.83 -21.53 1.19
C TRP A 66 -18.07 -21.30 0.33
N ALA A 67 -18.09 -21.76 -0.93
CA ALA A 67 -19.34 -21.78 -1.68
C ALA A 67 -20.34 -22.72 -0.97
N GLU A 68 -21.62 -22.37 -0.98
CA GLU A 68 -22.68 -23.20 -0.41
C GLU A 68 -22.55 -24.64 -0.93
N ARG A 69 -22.13 -25.54 -0.04
CA ARG A 69 -22.34 -26.97 -0.20
C ARG A 69 -23.76 -27.22 0.29
N SER A 70 -24.59 -27.77 -0.59
CA SER A 70 -26.00 -28.08 -0.36
C SER A 70 -26.34 -28.33 1.12
N LYS A 71 -27.19 -27.45 1.66
CA LYS A 71 -27.91 -27.50 2.96
C LYS A 71 -27.33 -28.48 3.99
N CYS A 72 -26.72 -27.95 5.05
CA CYS A 72 -26.58 -28.70 6.29
C CYS A 72 -27.98 -29.18 6.72
N ALA A 73 -28.24 -30.49 6.62
CA ALA A 73 -29.38 -31.08 7.30
C ALA A 73 -29.08 -31.02 8.79
N LEU A 74 -29.81 -30.16 9.53
CA LEU A 74 -29.88 -30.29 10.97
C LEU A 74 -30.59 -31.62 11.24
N LEU A 75 -29.81 -32.62 11.67
CA LEU A 75 -30.33 -33.87 12.23
C LEU A 75 -30.74 -33.64 13.69
#